data_AF-A0A1Y1S3T8-F1
#
_entry.id   AF-A0A1Y1S3T8-F1
#
_cell.length_a   1.000
_cell.length_b   1.000
_cell.length_c   1.000
_cell.angle_alpha   90.00
_cell.angle_beta   90.00
_cell.angle_gamma   90.00
#
_symmetry.space_group_name_H-M   'P 1'
#
loop_
_entity.id
_entity.type
_entity.pdbx_description
1 polymer ?
#
loop_
_entity_poly.entity_id
_entity_poly.type
_entity_poly.pdbx_seq_one_letter_code
_entity_poly.pdbx_strand_id
1 'polypeptide(L)'
;MTNAKQFEKDFRKFIQDLKKYVNKGSALPDIVQEVFNKASSKQSIKLIDEFNNSLKTVEEETHEISRKVEIKPKELTLSEILDLEDELEKKTLIEERIDNIETLLPLYNIYATNNEYGKMINILKRVKTFKCNKAEYIKKNIRKYIQKFILCDDCCDELLELFEMYDLQDEILYVKYFKQDKIVETDNELFKMVYEIKQGNTDGIDVSNCNKPDTMIESIVYEYLAKELIKNGDYEKALSLYELFNDRFDDDKLILTLLTGRRESEIFRTFLEEFKTFAENPFLLKSGDRRMEINIAFYLMNQNVMSISRSILVNLLNK
;
A
#
# COMPACT_ATOMS: atom_id res chain seq x y z
N MET A 1 57.53 4.27 59.93
CA MET A 1 56.31 4.26 60.76
C MET A 1 55.38 5.34 60.25
N THR A 2 54.39 4.97 59.45
CA THR A 2 53.44 5.90 58.83
C THR A 2 52.51 6.46 59.90
N ASN A 3 52.43 7.77 60.01
CA ASN A 3 51.71 8.47 61.06
C ASN A 3 50.20 8.19 60.91
N ALA A 4 49.62 7.39 61.81
CA ALA A 4 48.23 6.94 61.72
C ALA A 4 47.23 8.11 61.59
N LYS A 5 47.54 9.26 62.19
CA LYS A 5 46.75 10.50 62.06
C LYS A 5 46.77 11.09 60.64
N GLN A 6 47.88 10.95 59.94
CA GLN A 6 48.02 11.43 58.55
C GLN A 6 47.23 10.53 57.61
N PHE A 7 47.31 9.21 57.78
CA PHE A 7 46.50 8.25 57.03
C PHE A 7 45.00 8.52 57.19
N GLU A 8 44.50 8.74 58.42
CA GLU A 8 43.08 9.04 58.64
C GLU A 8 42.63 10.35 57.97
N LYS A 9 43.48 11.38 57.98
CA LYS A 9 43.19 12.65 57.31
C LYS A 9 43.10 12.46 55.79
N ASP A 10 44.06 11.75 55.22
CA ASP A 10 44.13 11.50 53.78
C ASP A 10 43.01 10.55 53.32
N PHE A 11 42.65 9.56 54.15
CA PHE A 11 41.55 8.63 53.90
C PHE A 11 40.19 9.33 53.90
N ARG A 12 39.93 10.26 54.83
CA ARG A 12 38.70 11.06 54.82
C ARG A 12 38.58 11.92 53.56
N LYS A 13 39.68 12.54 53.14
CA LYS A 13 39.71 13.34 51.91
C LYS A 13 39.47 12.45 50.69
N PHE A 14 40.10 11.27 50.65
CA PHE A 14 39.91 10.27 49.61
C PHE A 14 38.44 9.86 49.47
N ILE A 15 37.75 9.51 50.57
CA ILE A 15 36.31 9.15 50.54
C ILE A 15 35.45 10.31 50.03
N GLN A 16 35.75 11.55 50.43
CA GLN A 16 35.00 12.73 49.96
C GLN A 16 35.21 13.00 48.47
N ASP A 17 36.43 12.83 47.96
CA ASP A 17 36.72 12.99 46.55
C ASP A 17 36.10 11.82 45.74
N LEU A 18 36.18 10.59 46.24
CA LEU A 18 35.55 9.41 45.64
C LEU A 18 34.02 9.60 45.48
N LYS A 19 33.33 10.18 46.47
CA LYS A 19 31.90 10.53 46.40
C LYS A 19 31.54 11.47 45.25
N LYS A 20 32.47 12.28 44.74
CA LYS A 20 32.23 13.22 43.62
C LYS A 20 32.27 12.52 42.26
N TYR A 21 32.96 11.39 42.16
CA TYR A 21 33.25 10.72 40.89
C TYR A 21 32.50 9.41 40.69
N VAL A 22 31.84 8.87 41.72
CA VAL A 22 31.12 7.59 41.66
C VAL A 22 29.61 7.85 41.57
N ASN A 23 28.97 7.27 40.54
CA ASN A 23 27.53 7.32 40.36
C ASN A 23 26.84 6.19 41.13
N LYS A 24 25.57 6.37 41.51
CA LYS A 24 24.80 5.29 42.18
C LYS A 24 24.71 4.08 41.26
N GLY A 25 25.08 2.90 41.78
CA GLY A 25 25.06 1.63 41.04
C GLY A 25 26.31 1.30 40.21
N SER A 26 27.34 2.14 40.16
CA SER A 26 28.60 1.78 39.49
C SER A 26 29.50 0.89 40.37
N ALA A 27 30.09 -0.15 39.78
CA ALA A 27 31.08 -1.00 40.45
C ALA A 27 32.36 -0.19 40.77
N LEU A 28 32.88 -0.35 41.98
CA LEU A 28 34.11 0.32 42.40
C LEU A 28 35.33 -0.38 41.76
N PRO A 29 36.33 0.36 41.26
CA PRO A 29 37.59 -0.24 40.81
C PRO A 29 38.31 -0.97 41.96
N ASP A 30 38.98 -2.08 41.65
CA ASP A 30 39.64 -2.96 42.63
C ASP A 30 40.62 -2.22 43.56
N ILE A 31 41.29 -1.19 43.03
CA ILE A 31 42.25 -0.38 43.80
C ILE A 31 41.58 0.40 44.95
N VAL A 32 40.30 0.73 44.83
CA VAL A 32 39.52 1.38 45.90
C VAL A 32 39.24 0.37 47.02
N GLN A 33 38.91 -0.86 46.65
CA GLN A 33 38.65 -1.94 47.60
C GLN A 33 39.92 -2.31 48.40
N GLU A 34 41.09 -2.31 47.74
CA GLU A 34 42.38 -2.49 48.42
C GLU A 34 42.68 -1.39 49.44
N VAL A 35 42.30 -0.14 49.15
CA VAL A 35 42.46 1.00 50.07
C VAL A 35 41.49 0.87 51.25
N PHE A 36 40.27 0.39 51.04
CA PHE A 36 39.29 0.14 52.10
C PHE A 36 39.77 -0.95 53.06
N ASN A 37 40.35 -2.03 52.53
CA ASN A 37 40.89 -3.14 53.33
C ASN A 37 42.07 -2.72 54.23
N LYS A 38 42.77 -1.61 53.91
CA LYS A 38 43.85 -1.05 54.72
C LYS A 38 43.34 -0.14 55.86
N ALA A 39 42.07 0.22 55.87
CA ALA A 39 41.47 1.04 56.92
C ALA A 39 41.04 0.18 58.11
N SER A 40 41.71 0.35 59.25
CA SER A 40 41.46 -0.46 60.46
C SER A 40 40.79 0.29 61.62
N SER A 41 40.65 1.62 61.53
CA SER A 41 40.04 2.40 62.61
C SER A 41 38.51 2.41 62.51
N LYS A 42 37.84 2.40 63.67
CA LYS A 42 36.36 2.40 63.76
C LYS A 42 35.72 3.55 62.99
N GLN A 43 36.38 4.70 62.89
CA GLN A 43 35.88 5.85 62.16
C GLN A 43 36.00 5.67 60.64
N SER A 44 37.11 5.11 60.17
CA SER A 44 37.31 4.83 58.75
C SER A 44 36.38 3.74 58.24
N ILE A 45 36.12 2.71 59.05
CA ILE A 45 35.14 1.65 58.74
C ILE A 45 33.74 2.24 58.61
N LYS A 46 33.31 3.10 59.55
CA LYS A 46 32.02 3.81 59.44
C LYS A 46 31.88 4.63 58.16
N LEU A 47 32.95 5.31 57.73
CA LEU A 47 32.93 6.08 56.49
C LEU A 47 32.83 5.20 55.25
N ILE A 48 33.44 4.01 55.26
CA ILE A 48 33.28 2.99 54.21
C ILE A 48 31.84 2.50 54.18
N ASP A 49 31.26 2.18 55.34
CA ASP A 49 29.87 1.69 55.43
C ASP A 49 28.87 2.74 54.96
N GLU A 50 29.03 4.00 55.37
CA GLU A 50 28.22 5.13 54.88
C GLU A 50 28.36 5.33 53.37
N PHE A 51 29.58 5.21 52.84
CA PHE A 51 29.84 5.30 51.41
C PHE A 51 29.17 4.15 50.64
N ASN A 52 29.35 2.91 51.08
CA ASN A 52 28.72 1.74 50.47
C ASN A 52 27.19 1.77 50.57
N ASN A 53 26.64 2.24 51.69
CA ASN A 53 25.20 2.43 51.85
C ASN A 53 24.68 3.56 50.95
N SER A 54 25.47 4.59 50.67
CA SER A 54 25.09 5.63 49.69
C SER A 54 25.08 5.14 48.24
N LEU A 55 25.77 4.01 47.96
CA LEU A 55 25.78 3.33 46.67
C LEU A 55 24.67 2.27 46.55
N LYS A 56 24.15 1.75 47.66
CA LYS A 56 23.00 0.83 47.66
C LYS A 56 21.72 1.59 47.34
N THR A 57 21.05 1.21 46.25
CA THR A 57 19.66 1.60 46.01
C THR A 57 18.79 0.96 47.08
N VAL A 58 18.04 1.81 47.80
CA VAL A 58 17.08 1.39 48.83
C VAL A 58 15.92 0.66 48.14
N GLU A 59 15.83 -0.66 48.35
CA GLU A 59 14.55 -1.38 48.25
C GLU A 59 13.88 -1.26 49.63
N GLU A 60 12.84 -0.43 49.74
CA GLU A 60 11.97 -0.39 50.91
C GLU A 60 10.95 -1.54 50.83
N GLU A 61 11.05 -2.49 51.76
CA GLU A 61 9.93 -3.38 52.13
C GLU A 61 8.83 -2.53 52.77
N THR A 62 7.78 -2.25 52.01
CA THR A 62 6.52 -1.70 52.54
C THR A 62 5.71 -2.84 53.14
N HIS A 63 5.31 -2.68 54.41
CA HIS A 63 4.31 -3.53 55.05
C HIS A 63 3.05 -3.61 54.16
N GLU A 64 2.73 -4.83 53.71
CA GLU A 64 1.49 -5.27 53.04
C GLU A 64 0.85 -4.32 52.01
N ILE A 65 1.44 -4.23 50.81
CA ILE A 65 0.78 -4.57 49.54
C ILE A 65 1.89 -5.12 48.61
N SER A 66 1.77 -6.39 48.19
CA SER A 66 2.66 -7.00 47.19
C SER A 66 2.79 -6.11 45.94
N ARG A 67 3.94 -5.45 45.75
CA ARG A 67 4.29 -4.76 44.49
C ARG A 67 5.72 -5.13 44.10
N LYS A 68 5.83 -6.20 43.31
CA LYS A 68 6.93 -6.39 42.37
C LYS A 68 7.02 -5.13 41.50
N VAL A 69 8.07 -4.32 41.65
CA VAL A 69 8.39 -3.29 40.67
C VAL A 69 9.13 -4.00 39.54
N GLU A 70 8.37 -4.39 38.51
CA GLU A 70 8.94 -4.82 37.23
C GLU A 70 9.77 -3.67 36.65
N ILE A 71 11.08 -3.86 36.52
CA ILE A 71 11.92 -3.01 35.68
C ILE A 71 11.42 -3.22 34.25
N LYS A 72 10.56 -2.32 33.77
CA LYS A 72 10.11 -2.36 32.38
C LYS A 72 11.32 -2.14 31.47
N PRO A 73 11.57 -3.01 30.48
CA PRO A 73 12.62 -2.79 29.49
C PRO A 73 12.40 -1.42 28.83
N LYS A 74 13.50 -0.72 28.48
CA LYS A 74 13.44 0.56 27.78
C LYS A 74 12.65 0.37 26.48
N GLU A 75 11.46 0.98 26.42
CA GLU A 75 10.65 0.95 25.20
C GLU A 75 11.41 1.67 24.08
N LEU A 76 11.65 0.97 22.97
CA LEU A 76 12.26 1.56 21.77
C LEU A 76 11.41 2.72 21.25
N THR A 77 12.00 3.76 20.71
CA THR A 77 11.28 4.84 20.00
C THR A 77 10.79 4.34 18.64
N LEU A 78 9.84 5.05 18.01
CA LEU A 78 9.38 4.67 16.66
C LEU A 78 10.54 4.67 15.64
N SER A 79 11.48 5.60 15.73
CA SER A 79 12.66 5.61 14.85
C SER A 79 13.50 4.35 15.06
N GLU A 80 13.83 4.03 16.32
CA GLU A 80 14.61 2.83 16.65
C GLU A 80 13.91 1.54 16.19
N ILE A 81 12.56 1.50 16.21
CA ILE A 81 11.80 0.35 15.69
C ILE A 81 11.86 0.27 14.16
N LEU A 82 11.72 1.40 13.45
CA LEU A 82 11.76 1.42 11.99
C LEU A 82 13.15 1.02 11.43
N ASP A 83 14.20 1.26 12.20
CA ASP A 83 15.59 0.92 11.88
C ASP A 83 15.94 -0.56 12.16
N LEU A 84 15.03 -1.37 12.70
CA LEU A 84 15.27 -2.80 12.93
C LEU A 84 15.46 -3.57 11.62
N GLU A 85 16.40 -4.52 11.61
CA GLU A 85 16.61 -5.43 10.47
C GLU A 85 15.58 -6.57 10.43
N ASP A 86 15.08 -7.00 11.59
CA ASP A 86 14.04 -8.03 11.68
C ASP A 86 12.65 -7.43 11.39
N GLU A 87 12.10 -7.76 10.22
CA GLU A 87 10.79 -7.29 9.77
C GLU A 87 9.62 -7.83 10.62
N LEU A 88 9.75 -9.03 11.20
CA LEU A 88 8.72 -9.62 12.05
C LEU A 88 8.68 -8.94 13.43
N GLU A 89 9.85 -8.71 14.02
CA GLU A 89 9.97 -7.97 15.27
C GLU A 89 9.48 -6.53 15.09
N LYS A 90 9.92 -5.86 14.02
CA LYS A 90 9.46 -4.52 13.62
C LYS A 90 7.95 -4.44 13.52
N LYS A 91 7.33 -5.37 12.77
CA LYS A 91 5.87 -5.44 12.63
C LYS A 91 5.19 -5.58 13.99
N THR A 92 5.64 -6.50 14.82
CA THR A 92 5.05 -6.76 16.16
C THR A 92 5.09 -5.52 17.04
N LEU A 93 6.23 -4.83 17.12
CA LEU A 93 6.41 -3.63 17.94
C LEU A 93 5.58 -2.44 17.45
N ILE A 94 5.34 -2.34 16.13
CA ILE A 94 4.47 -1.30 15.55
C ILE A 94 2.99 -1.65 15.79
N GLU A 95 2.61 -2.93 15.70
CA GLU A 95 1.25 -3.43 16.01
C GLU A 95 0.86 -3.14 17.47
N GLU A 96 1.77 -3.29 18.42
CA GLU A 96 1.56 -2.95 19.84
C GLU A 96 1.25 -1.45 20.07
N ARG A 97 1.56 -0.61 19.09
CA ARG A 97 1.40 0.86 19.16
C ARG A 97 0.42 1.40 18.14
N ILE A 98 -0.55 0.59 17.72
CA ILE A 98 -1.54 0.94 16.69
C ILE A 98 -2.42 2.16 17.06
N ASP A 99 -2.49 2.51 18.33
CA ASP A 99 -3.21 3.70 18.81
C ASP A 99 -2.43 5.02 18.61
N ASN A 100 -1.21 4.95 18.08
CA ASN A 100 -0.44 6.11 17.69
C ASN A 100 -0.57 6.38 16.19
N ILE A 101 -1.06 7.55 15.78
CA ILE A 101 -1.14 7.92 14.36
C ILE A 101 0.21 7.85 13.62
N GLU A 102 1.32 8.01 14.35
CA GLU A 102 2.66 7.94 13.78
C GLU A 102 3.02 6.53 13.28
N THR A 103 2.44 5.48 13.85
CA THR A 103 2.74 4.08 13.54
C THR A 103 1.85 3.53 12.42
N LEU A 104 0.67 4.12 12.19
CA LEU A 104 -0.32 3.61 11.24
C LEU A 104 0.17 3.58 9.79
N LEU A 105 0.84 4.63 9.30
CA LEU A 105 1.37 4.63 7.93
C LEU A 105 2.56 3.66 7.72
N PRO A 106 3.55 3.61 8.63
CA PRO A 106 4.57 2.56 8.57
C PRO A 106 3.98 1.15 8.55
N LEU A 107 3.00 0.90 9.43
CA LEU A 107 2.34 -0.41 9.50
C LEU A 107 1.53 -0.72 8.24
N TYR A 108 0.84 0.28 7.68
CA TYR A 108 0.17 0.19 6.39
C TYR A 108 1.14 -0.27 5.29
N ASN A 109 2.33 0.32 5.23
CA ASN A 109 3.33 0.00 4.22
C ASN A 109 3.88 -1.42 4.39
N ILE A 110 4.12 -1.87 5.64
CA ILE A 110 4.53 -3.26 5.93
C ILE A 110 3.46 -4.23 5.41
N TYR A 111 2.19 -4.00 5.75
CA TYR A 111 1.09 -4.85 5.26
C TYR A 111 0.93 -4.79 3.74
N ALA A 112 1.18 -3.62 3.14
CA ALA A 112 1.11 -3.43 1.69
C ALA A 112 2.23 -4.13 0.92
N THR A 113 3.36 -4.45 1.58
CA THR A 113 4.43 -5.29 1.04
C THR A 113 4.07 -6.78 1.15
N ASN A 114 3.35 -7.15 2.20
CA ASN A 114 2.94 -8.54 2.48
C ASN A 114 1.57 -8.91 1.91
N ASN A 115 0.92 -8.01 1.15
CA ASN A 115 -0.45 -8.18 0.63
C ASN A 115 -1.49 -8.51 1.71
N GLU A 116 -1.33 -7.99 2.93
CA GLU A 116 -2.26 -8.18 4.05
C GLU A 116 -3.43 -7.16 3.97
N TYR A 117 -4.26 -7.25 2.91
CA TYR A 117 -5.27 -6.25 2.58
C TYR A 117 -6.29 -5.96 3.69
N GLY A 118 -6.82 -6.98 4.37
CA GLY A 118 -7.75 -6.79 5.49
C GLY A 118 -7.15 -5.96 6.63
N LYS A 119 -5.85 -6.13 6.91
CA LYS A 119 -5.16 -5.32 7.91
C LYS A 119 -4.92 -3.89 7.42
N MET A 120 -4.61 -3.71 6.14
CA MET A 120 -4.51 -2.37 5.53
C MET A 120 -5.84 -1.61 5.62
N ILE A 121 -6.98 -2.27 5.38
CA ILE A 121 -8.32 -1.70 5.54
C ILE A 121 -8.54 -1.25 6.98
N ASN A 122 -8.23 -2.11 7.95
CA ASN A 122 -8.37 -1.79 9.38
C ASN A 122 -7.53 -0.57 9.79
N ILE A 123 -6.33 -0.42 9.23
CA ILE A 123 -5.50 0.79 9.45
C ILE A 123 -6.25 2.04 8.96
N LEU A 124 -6.78 2.02 7.74
CA LEU A 124 -7.47 3.18 7.17
C LEU A 124 -8.78 3.50 7.91
N LYS A 125 -9.52 2.49 8.36
CA LYS A 125 -10.67 2.67 9.28
C LYS A 125 -10.22 3.32 10.58
N ARG A 126 -9.09 2.89 11.16
CA ARG A 126 -8.51 3.48 12.37
C ARG A 126 -8.10 4.94 12.14
N VAL A 127 -7.46 5.28 11.02
CA VAL A 127 -7.09 6.67 10.68
C VAL A 127 -8.29 7.61 10.70
N LYS A 128 -9.48 7.14 10.29
CA LYS A 128 -10.70 7.96 10.26
C LYS A 128 -11.07 8.51 11.65
N THR A 129 -10.75 7.78 12.73
CA THR A 129 -11.13 8.14 14.10
C THR A 129 -10.25 9.24 14.72
N PHE A 130 -9.04 9.47 14.18
CA PHE A 130 -8.14 10.51 14.67
C PHE A 130 -8.52 11.90 14.16
N LYS A 131 -8.30 12.95 14.97
CA LYS A 131 -8.62 14.35 14.64
C LYS A 131 -7.38 15.26 14.47
N CYS A 132 -6.20 14.69 14.29
CA CYS A 132 -4.95 15.45 14.17
C CYS A 132 -4.62 15.80 12.72
N ASN A 133 -3.74 16.80 12.52
CA ASN A 133 -3.32 17.27 11.19
C ASN A 133 -2.81 16.15 10.27
N LYS A 134 -2.08 15.17 10.83
CA LYS A 134 -1.56 14.02 10.07
C LYS A 134 -2.69 13.12 9.58
N ALA A 135 -3.67 12.83 10.43
CA ALA A 135 -4.85 12.07 10.04
C ALA A 135 -5.66 12.81 8.97
N GLU A 136 -5.89 14.12 9.14
CA GLU A 136 -6.57 14.94 8.12
C GLU A 136 -5.85 14.95 6.78
N TYR A 137 -4.51 14.99 6.78
CA TYR A 137 -3.73 14.85 5.56
C TYR A 137 -3.98 13.50 4.87
N ILE A 138 -3.95 12.39 5.62
CA ILE A 138 -4.22 11.05 5.07
C ILE A 138 -5.64 10.97 4.51
N LYS A 139 -6.64 11.44 5.25
CA LYS A 139 -8.05 11.45 4.82
C LYS A 139 -8.24 12.24 3.52
N LYS A 140 -7.64 13.43 3.43
CA LYS A 140 -7.67 14.26 2.20
C LYS A 140 -7.01 13.56 1.01
N ASN A 141 -6.08 12.64 1.26
CA ASN A 141 -5.35 11.89 0.25
C ASN A 141 -5.76 10.41 0.19
N ILE A 142 -6.94 10.03 0.71
CA ILE A 142 -7.34 8.62 0.89
C ILE A 142 -7.25 7.80 -0.39
N ARG A 143 -7.56 8.41 -1.55
CA ARG A 143 -7.48 7.78 -2.88
C ARG A 143 -6.10 7.22 -3.20
N LYS A 144 -5.02 7.84 -2.71
CA LYS A 144 -3.63 7.34 -2.90
C LYS A 144 -3.38 6.02 -2.17
N TYR A 145 -4.06 5.82 -1.04
CA TYR A 145 -3.89 4.64 -0.23
C TYR A 145 -4.78 3.51 -0.74
N ILE A 146 -6.00 3.80 -1.15
CA ILE A 146 -6.96 2.75 -1.56
C ILE A 146 -6.73 2.18 -2.96
N GLN A 147 -5.90 2.80 -3.80
CA GLN A 147 -5.63 2.32 -5.17
C GLN A 147 -5.27 0.83 -5.24
N LYS A 148 -4.50 0.33 -4.27
CA LYS A 148 -4.11 -1.09 -4.20
C LYS A 148 -5.31 -2.04 -4.05
N PHE A 149 -6.43 -1.58 -3.50
CA PHE A 149 -7.62 -2.41 -3.32
C PHE A 149 -8.49 -2.49 -4.55
N ILE A 150 -8.37 -1.56 -5.50
CA ILE A 150 -9.16 -1.61 -6.74
C ILE A 150 -8.89 -2.95 -7.44
N LEU A 151 -7.63 -3.37 -7.52
CA LEU A 151 -7.20 -4.64 -8.13
C LEU A 151 -7.36 -5.90 -7.26
N CYS A 152 -7.78 -5.77 -6.00
CA CYS A 152 -7.84 -6.90 -5.07
C CYS A 152 -9.25 -7.48 -5.02
N ASP A 153 -9.43 -8.77 -5.28
CA ASP A 153 -10.76 -9.42 -5.25
C ASP A 153 -11.22 -9.80 -3.83
N ASP A 154 -10.33 -9.72 -2.85
CA ASP A 154 -10.62 -10.08 -1.46
C ASP A 154 -11.22 -8.91 -0.66
N CYS A 155 -11.94 -9.24 0.44
CA CYS A 155 -12.46 -8.29 1.42
C CYS A 155 -13.47 -7.25 0.88
N CYS A 156 -14.35 -7.65 -0.04
CA CYS A 156 -15.32 -6.74 -0.67
C CYS A 156 -16.23 -6.02 0.33
N ASP A 157 -16.74 -6.71 1.36
CA ASP A 157 -17.64 -6.12 2.34
C ASP A 157 -16.90 -5.12 3.25
N GLU A 158 -15.68 -5.46 3.69
CA GLU A 158 -14.86 -4.55 4.49
C GLU A 158 -14.40 -3.32 3.69
N LEU A 159 -14.17 -3.47 2.39
CA LEU A 159 -13.87 -2.37 1.47
C LEU A 159 -15.08 -1.44 1.29
N LEU A 160 -16.28 -1.99 1.13
CA LEU A 160 -17.50 -1.19 1.05
C LEU A 160 -17.68 -0.34 2.31
N GLU A 161 -17.55 -0.95 3.49
CA GLU A 161 -17.64 -0.22 4.75
C GLU A 161 -16.59 0.89 4.82
N LEU A 162 -15.35 0.62 4.41
CA LEU A 162 -14.30 1.64 4.34
C LEU A 162 -14.68 2.78 3.37
N PHE A 163 -15.15 2.47 2.17
CA PHE A 163 -15.46 3.49 1.18
C PHE A 163 -16.67 4.34 1.59
N GLU A 164 -17.67 3.74 2.23
CA GLU A 164 -18.79 4.44 2.85
C GLU A 164 -18.32 5.39 3.96
N MET A 165 -17.38 4.96 4.82
CA MET A 165 -16.80 5.83 5.86
C MET A 165 -16.08 7.06 5.29
N TYR A 166 -15.61 7.01 4.05
CA TYR A 166 -14.86 8.08 3.39
C TYR A 166 -15.66 8.81 2.29
N ASP A 167 -16.95 8.51 2.14
CA ASP A 167 -17.84 9.11 1.15
C ASP A 167 -17.34 8.94 -0.31
N LEU A 168 -16.75 7.77 -0.61
CA LEU A 168 -16.10 7.46 -1.89
C LEU A 168 -17.06 6.78 -2.86
N GLN A 169 -17.97 7.56 -3.46
CA GLN A 169 -19.10 7.04 -4.24
C GLN A 169 -18.68 6.22 -5.48
N ASP A 170 -17.67 6.66 -6.23
CA ASP A 170 -17.21 5.94 -7.43
C ASP A 170 -16.62 4.57 -7.04
N GLU A 171 -15.85 4.53 -5.96
CA GLU A 171 -15.26 3.31 -5.42
C GLU A 171 -16.34 2.35 -4.86
N ILE A 172 -17.41 2.87 -4.25
CA ILE A 172 -18.56 2.08 -3.80
C ILE A 172 -19.28 1.44 -4.99
N LEU A 173 -19.59 2.23 -6.02
CA LEU A 173 -20.26 1.75 -7.22
C LEU A 173 -19.37 0.73 -7.96
N TYR A 174 -18.06 0.98 -8.03
CA TYR A 174 -17.09 0.05 -8.59
C TYR A 174 -17.18 -1.34 -7.92
N VAL A 175 -17.13 -1.40 -6.59
CA VAL A 175 -17.22 -2.68 -5.87
C VAL A 175 -18.56 -3.36 -6.13
N LYS A 176 -19.68 -2.62 -6.07
CA LYS A 176 -21.02 -3.16 -6.30
C LYS A 176 -21.13 -3.76 -7.71
N TYR A 177 -20.75 -3.02 -8.74
CA TYR A 177 -20.92 -3.44 -10.13
C TYR A 177 -19.94 -4.51 -10.59
N PHE A 178 -18.68 -4.40 -10.20
CA PHE A 178 -17.59 -5.21 -10.79
C PHE A 178 -17.12 -6.34 -9.89
N LYS A 179 -17.26 -6.21 -8.56
CA LYS A 179 -16.82 -7.27 -7.63
C LYS A 179 -17.97 -8.09 -7.06
N GLN A 180 -19.11 -7.44 -6.81
CA GLN A 180 -20.30 -8.12 -6.28
C GLN A 180 -21.35 -8.45 -7.35
N ASP A 181 -21.12 -8.01 -8.59
CA ASP A 181 -22.06 -8.13 -9.72
C ASP A 181 -23.50 -7.68 -9.39
N LYS A 182 -23.63 -6.64 -8.57
CA LYS A 182 -24.91 -6.02 -8.20
C LYS A 182 -25.25 -4.92 -9.20
N ILE A 183 -26.48 -4.94 -9.69
CA ILE A 183 -27.06 -3.87 -10.50
C ILE A 183 -27.73 -2.87 -9.55
N VAL A 184 -27.23 -1.64 -9.50
CA VAL A 184 -27.67 -0.63 -8.52
C VAL A 184 -27.95 0.69 -9.23
N GLU A 185 -29.21 1.12 -9.20
CA GLU A 185 -29.62 2.41 -9.78
C GLU A 185 -28.75 3.55 -9.23
N THR A 186 -28.33 4.45 -10.12
CA THR A 186 -27.37 5.51 -9.80
C THR A 186 -27.53 6.73 -10.70
N ASP A 187 -27.35 7.91 -10.12
CA ASP A 187 -27.28 9.19 -10.84
C ASP A 187 -25.85 9.55 -11.26
N ASN A 188 -24.85 8.73 -10.89
CA ASN A 188 -23.47 8.95 -11.29
C ASN A 188 -23.31 8.72 -12.80
N GLU A 189 -22.86 9.73 -13.54
CA GLU A 189 -22.79 9.70 -15.02
C GLU A 189 -21.97 8.53 -15.57
N LEU A 190 -20.82 8.23 -14.96
CA LEU A 190 -19.95 7.13 -15.37
C LEU A 190 -20.63 5.77 -15.18
N PHE A 191 -21.21 5.54 -14.00
CA PHE A 191 -21.84 4.27 -13.66
C PHE A 191 -23.26 4.12 -14.18
N LYS A 192 -23.91 5.21 -14.57
CA LYS A 192 -25.22 5.16 -15.23
C LYS A 192 -25.13 4.41 -16.55
N MET A 193 -24.06 4.60 -17.33
CA MET A 193 -23.82 3.80 -18.54
C MET A 193 -23.67 2.31 -18.22
N VAL A 194 -23.00 1.97 -17.12
CA VAL A 194 -22.84 0.58 -16.65
C VAL A 194 -24.18 -0.02 -16.21
N TYR A 195 -25.02 0.77 -15.56
CA TYR A 195 -26.38 0.38 -15.21
C TYR A 195 -27.20 0.04 -16.46
N GLU A 196 -27.24 0.95 -17.44
CA GLU A 196 -28.03 0.79 -18.67
C GLU A 196 -27.59 -0.45 -19.46
N ILE A 197 -26.27 -0.66 -19.64
CA ILE A 197 -25.77 -1.81 -20.40
C ILE A 197 -26.08 -3.14 -19.69
N LYS A 198 -26.02 -3.19 -18.36
CA LYS A 198 -26.35 -4.39 -17.58
C LYS A 198 -27.85 -4.69 -17.58
N GLN A 199 -28.70 -3.70 -17.81
CA GLN A 199 -30.14 -3.87 -18.07
C GLN A 199 -30.44 -4.28 -19.52
N GLY A 200 -29.43 -4.34 -20.39
CA GLY A 200 -29.59 -4.63 -21.81
C GLY A 200 -30.04 -3.42 -22.65
N ASN A 201 -29.93 -2.20 -22.12
CA ASN A 201 -30.26 -0.98 -22.84
C ASN A 201 -28.99 -0.32 -23.43
N THR A 202 -28.64 -0.67 -24.67
CA THR A 202 -27.46 -0.09 -25.36
C THR A 202 -27.75 1.25 -26.03
N ASP A 203 -29.02 1.54 -26.33
CA ASP A 203 -29.46 2.80 -26.94
C ASP A 203 -29.24 3.99 -26.00
N GLY A 204 -29.41 3.77 -24.68
CA GLY A 204 -29.20 4.77 -23.63
C GLY A 204 -27.74 5.16 -23.38
N ILE A 205 -26.78 4.49 -24.01
CA ILE A 205 -25.35 4.73 -23.78
C ILE A 205 -24.85 5.82 -24.72
N ASP A 206 -24.57 6.98 -24.15
CA ASP A 206 -23.95 8.11 -24.84
C ASP A 206 -22.45 8.20 -24.50
N VAL A 207 -21.61 7.82 -25.47
CA VAL A 207 -20.14 7.86 -25.34
C VAL A 207 -19.54 9.17 -25.83
N SER A 208 -20.34 10.11 -26.34
CA SER A 208 -19.84 11.36 -26.94
C SER A 208 -19.24 12.34 -25.93
N ASN A 209 -19.67 12.24 -24.67
CA ASN A 209 -19.20 13.07 -23.56
C ASN A 209 -18.04 12.44 -22.77
N CYS A 210 -17.59 11.24 -23.16
CA CYS A 210 -16.49 10.56 -22.48
C CYS A 210 -15.15 11.25 -22.82
N ASN A 211 -14.36 11.52 -21.77
CA ASN A 211 -13.00 12.05 -21.90
C ASN A 211 -11.96 10.95 -21.71
N LYS A 212 -10.69 11.26 -21.97
CA LYS A 212 -9.59 10.36 -21.60
C LYS A 212 -9.70 10.01 -20.11
N PRO A 213 -9.59 8.71 -19.74
CA PRO A 213 -9.76 8.31 -18.36
C PRO A 213 -8.65 8.90 -17.49
N ASP A 214 -9.04 9.65 -16.46
CA ASP A 214 -8.13 10.28 -15.50
C ASP A 214 -7.87 9.36 -14.29
N THR A 215 -8.76 8.39 -14.09
CA THR A 215 -8.70 7.43 -12.99
C THR A 215 -8.68 5.98 -13.46
N MET A 216 -8.22 5.10 -12.57
CA MET A 216 -8.23 3.67 -12.81
C MET A 216 -9.67 3.11 -12.92
N ILE A 217 -10.62 3.65 -12.15
CA ILE A 217 -12.02 3.22 -12.20
C ILE A 217 -12.65 3.58 -13.54
N GLU A 218 -12.45 4.80 -14.03
CA GLU A 218 -12.89 5.20 -15.37
C GLU A 218 -12.30 4.30 -16.46
N SER A 219 -11.00 3.98 -16.35
CA SER A 219 -10.34 3.07 -17.29
C SER A 219 -11.02 1.69 -17.31
N ILE A 220 -11.37 1.15 -16.14
CA ILE A 220 -12.05 -0.16 -16.03
C ILE A 220 -13.48 -0.07 -16.57
N VAL A 221 -14.21 1.00 -16.26
CA VAL A 221 -15.58 1.22 -16.72
C VAL A 221 -15.64 1.35 -18.24
N TYR A 222 -14.79 2.18 -18.85
CA TYR A 222 -14.76 2.34 -20.31
C TYR A 222 -14.33 1.06 -21.02
N GLU A 223 -13.35 0.34 -20.48
CA GLU A 223 -12.96 -0.97 -21.03
C GLU A 223 -14.12 -1.98 -20.97
N TYR A 224 -14.85 -2.01 -19.86
CA TYR A 224 -16.04 -2.86 -19.71
C TYR A 224 -17.14 -2.49 -20.70
N LEU A 225 -17.50 -1.21 -20.78
CA LEU A 225 -18.52 -0.71 -21.70
C LEU A 225 -18.16 -1.04 -23.15
N ALA A 226 -16.91 -0.83 -23.56
CA ALA A 226 -16.45 -1.15 -24.91
C ALA A 226 -16.62 -2.65 -25.23
N LYS A 227 -16.25 -3.54 -24.29
CA LYS A 227 -16.42 -5.00 -24.45
C LYS A 227 -17.89 -5.39 -24.57
N GLU A 228 -18.76 -4.83 -23.75
CA GLU A 228 -20.19 -5.13 -23.83
C GLU A 228 -20.84 -4.55 -25.11
N LEU A 229 -20.43 -3.36 -25.55
CA LEU A 229 -20.86 -2.79 -26.84
C LEU A 229 -20.42 -3.66 -28.03
N ILE A 230 -19.20 -4.22 -27.98
CA ILE A 230 -18.72 -5.19 -28.99
C ILE A 230 -19.63 -6.42 -29.04
N LYS A 231 -20.01 -6.99 -27.89
CA LYS A 231 -20.91 -8.15 -27.83
C LYS A 231 -22.29 -7.84 -28.43
N ASN A 232 -22.76 -6.60 -28.27
CA ASN A 232 -24.02 -6.13 -28.82
C ASN A 232 -23.92 -5.67 -30.29
N GLY A 233 -22.71 -5.61 -30.86
CA GLY A 233 -22.48 -5.20 -32.25
C GLY A 233 -22.37 -3.69 -32.46
N ASP A 234 -22.33 -2.89 -31.39
CA ASP A 234 -22.20 -1.43 -31.42
C ASP A 234 -20.73 -0.99 -31.60
N TYR A 235 -20.12 -1.39 -32.72
CA TYR A 235 -18.68 -1.22 -32.96
C TYR A 235 -18.22 0.25 -33.00
N GLU A 236 -19.08 1.17 -33.46
CA GLU A 236 -18.76 2.61 -33.51
C GLU A 236 -18.62 3.22 -32.11
N LYS A 237 -19.55 2.87 -31.20
CA LYS A 237 -19.49 3.32 -29.80
C LYS A 237 -18.29 2.68 -29.09
N ALA A 238 -18.04 1.40 -29.31
CA ALA A 238 -16.87 0.71 -28.76
C ALA A 238 -15.55 1.33 -29.25
N LEU A 239 -15.45 1.67 -30.54
CA LEU A 239 -14.27 2.32 -31.11
C LEU A 239 -14.02 3.68 -30.46
N SER A 240 -15.09 4.47 -30.30
CA SER A 240 -15.02 5.79 -29.66
C SER A 240 -14.47 5.70 -28.23
N LEU A 241 -14.83 4.65 -27.46
CA LEU A 241 -14.28 4.41 -26.13
C LEU A 241 -12.81 3.98 -26.17
N TYR A 242 -12.42 3.08 -27.08
CA TYR A 242 -11.02 2.65 -27.19
C TYR A 242 -10.10 3.77 -27.69
N GLU A 243 -10.58 4.70 -28.51
CA GLU A 243 -9.83 5.89 -28.95
C GLU A 243 -9.46 6.83 -27.78
N LEU A 244 -10.15 6.76 -26.64
CA LEU A 244 -9.82 7.53 -25.43
C LEU A 244 -8.56 7.02 -24.74
N PHE A 245 -8.17 5.77 -25.00
CA PHE A 245 -6.93 5.20 -24.49
C PHE A 245 -5.78 5.51 -25.45
N ASN A 246 -4.58 5.61 -24.89
CA ASN A 246 -3.34 5.60 -25.67
C ASN A 246 -3.13 4.23 -26.35
N ASP A 247 -1.90 3.83 -26.64
CA ASP A 247 -1.56 2.68 -27.49
C ASP A 247 -1.93 1.28 -26.92
N ARG A 248 -2.68 1.22 -25.80
CA ARG A 248 -3.04 -0.02 -25.09
C ARG A 248 -3.93 -0.97 -25.93
N PHE A 249 -4.75 -0.41 -26.83
CA PHE A 249 -5.79 -1.15 -27.57
C PHE A 249 -5.62 -1.03 -29.09
N ASP A 250 -4.40 -0.86 -29.60
CA ASP A 250 -4.20 -0.55 -31.03
C ASP A 250 -4.73 -1.62 -31.98
N ASP A 251 -4.55 -2.91 -31.66
CA ASP A 251 -5.14 -3.97 -32.48
C ASP A 251 -6.68 -3.97 -32.41
N ASP A 252 -7.28 -3.71 -31.26
CA ASP A 252 -8.74 -3.63 -31.12
C ASP A 252 -9.31 -2.41 -31.86
N LYS A 253 -8.65 -1.25 -31.75
CA LYS A 253 -8.97 -0.05 -32.52
C LYS A 253 -8.88 -0.32 -34.01
N LEU A 254 -7.84 -1.03 -34.46
CA LEU A 254 -7.69 -1.38 -35.87
C LEU A 254 -8.81 -2.32 -36.32
N ILE A 255 -9.10 -3.39 -35.56
CA ILE A 255 -10.17 -4.32 -35.89
C ILE A 255 -11.51 -3.58 -36.00
N LEU A 256 -11.84 -2.73 -35.02
CA LEU A 256 -13.06 -1.94 -35.04
C LEU A 256 -13.09 -0.94 -36.19
N THR A 257 -11.95 -0.32 -36.53
CA THR A 257 -11.79 0.54 -37.72
C THR A 257 -12.10 -0.22 -39.02
N LEU A 258 -11.65 -1.48 -39.14
CA LEU A 258 -11.96 -2.34 -40.28
C LEU A 258 -13.44 -2.72 -40.33
N LEU A 259 -14.05 -3.02 -39.18
CA LEU A 259 -15.46 -3.40 -39.08
C LEU A 259 -16.42 -2.24 -39.38
N THR A 260 -16.07 -1.04 -38.94
CA THR A 260 -16.83 0.21 -39.16
C THR A 260 -16.57 0.83 -40.52
N GLY A 261 -15.42 0.55 -41.14
CA GLY A 261 -15.07 1.09 -42.46
C GLY A 261 -14.46 2.49 -42.43
N ARG A 262 -13.94 2.95 -41.28
CA ARG A 262 -13.25 4.25 -41.11
C ARG A 262 -11.86 4.27 -41.76
N ARG A 263 -11.80 4.19 -43.10
CA ARG A 263 -10.57 4.12 -43.89
C ARG A 263 -9.74 5.41 -43.88
N GLU A 264 -10.33 6.51 -43.45
CA GLU A 264 -9.71 7.81 -43.33
C GLU A 264 -8.81 7.94 -42.09
N SER A 265 -8.95 7.04 -41.12
CA SER A 265 -8.19 7.07 -39.86
C SER A 265 -6.69 6.86 -40.06
N GLU A 266 -5.87 7.45 -39.18
CA GLU A 266 -4.41 7.30 -39.22
C GLU A 266 -4.00 5.84 -39.00
N ILE A 267 -4.66 5.14 -38.07
CA ILE A 267 -4.40 3.72 -37.78
C ILE A 267 -4.63 2.83 -39.01
N PHE A 268 -5.66 3.12 -39.81
CA PHE A 268 -5.91 2.40 -41.06
C PHE A 268 -4.84 2.67 -42.11
N ARG A 269 -4.40 3.93 -42.26
CA ARG A 269 -3.36 4.29 -43.23
C ARG A 269 -2.03 3.62 -42.90
N THR A 270 -1.63 3.65 -41.63
CA THR A 270 -0.41 2.97 -41.16
C THR A 270 -0.49 1.47 -41.40
N PHE A 271 -1.60 0.84 -41.02
CA PHE A 271 -1.85 -0.57 -41.29
C PHE A 271 -1.80 -0.90 -42.79
N LEU A 272 -2.36 -0.05 -43.66
CA LEU A 272 -2.38 -0.30 -45.09
C LEU A 272 -0.97 -0.34 -45.70
N GLU A 273 -0.06 0.52 -45.23
CA GLU A 273 1.34 0.49 -45.67
C GLU A 273 2.04 -0.80 -45.20
N GLU A 274 1.83 -1.22 -43.95
CA GLU A 274 2.33 -2.51 -43.44
C GLU A 274 1.78 -3.70 -44.22
N PHE A 275 0.48 -3.67 -44.54
CA PHE A 275 -0.21 -4.74 -45.24
C PHE A 275 0.31 -4.97 -46.67
N LYS A 276 0.79 -3.93 -47.37
CA LYS A 276 1.36 -4.08 -48.72
C LYS A 276 2.54 -5.05 -48.71
N THR A 277 3.42 -4.94 -47.71
CA THR A 277 4.55 -5.86 -47.55
C THR A 277 4.10 -7.27 -47.22
N PHE A 278 3.01 -7.43 -46.46
CA PHE A 278 2.41 -8.75 -46.21
C PHE A 278 1.84 -9.40 -47.48
N ALA A 279 1.14 -8.63 -48.31
CA ALA A 279 0.52 -9.12 -49.55
C ALA A 279 1.54 -9.71 -50.55
N GLU A 280 2.81 -9.30 -50.45
CA GLU A 280 3.91 -9.82 -51.26
C GLU A 280 4.36 -11.23 -50.82
N ASN A 281 4.02 -11.69 -49.61
CA ASN A 281 4.32 -13.04 -49.12
C ASN A 281 3.19 -13.61 -48.24
N PRO A 282 2.11 -14.12 -48.85
CA PRO A 282 0.95 -14.66 -48.15
C PRO A 282 1.21 -16.00 -47.41
N PHE A 283 2.43 -16.55 -47.49
CA PHE A 283 2.80 -17.84 -46.88
C PHE A 283 3.46 -17.74 -45.50
N LEU A 284 3.44 -16.55 -44.87
CA LEU A 284 3.87 -16.41 -43.47
C LEU A 284 2.79 -16.96 -42.53
N LEU A 285 2.93 -18.21 -42.07
CA LEU A 285 2.09 -18.72 -40.99
C LEU A 285 2.88 -19.47 -39.92
N LYS A 286 2.87 -18.89 -38.72
CA LYS A 286 2.37 -19.60 -37.54
C LYS A 286 0.98 -19.04 -37.26
N SER A 287 -0.06 -19.89 -37.32
CA SER A 287 -1.39 -19.50 -36.86
C SER A 287 -1.36 -19.29 -35.34
N GLY A 288 -1.88 -18.16 -34.87
CA GLY A 288 -1.90 -17.80 -33.45
C GLY A 288 -1.42 -16.37 -33.15
N ASP A 289 -0.80 -15.69 -34.13
CA ASP A 289 -0.46 -14.27 -34.02
C ASP A 289 -1.69 -13.39 -34.36
N ARG A 290 -2.06 -12.49 -33.44
CA ARG A 290 -3.24 -11.61 -33.59
C ARG A 290 -3.14 -10.73 -34.82
N ARG A 291 -1.96 -10.14 -35.08
CA ARG A 291 -1.74 -9.24 -36.21
C ARG A 291 -1.84 -9.98 -37.54
N MET A 292 -1.36 -11.22 -37.58
CA MET A 292 -1.51 -12.09 -38.74
C MET A 292 -2.98 -12.42 -39.04
N GLU A 293 -3.78 -12.74 -38.02
CA GLU A 293 -5.22 -12.99 -38.19
C GLU A 293 -5.96 -11.74 -38.73
N ILE A 294 -5.58 -10.53 -38.30
CA ILE A 294 -6.10 -9.26 -38.84
C ILE A 294 -5.75 -9.10 -40.33
N ASN A 295 -4.48 -9.34 -40.71
CA ASN A 295 -4.05 -9.28 -42.11
C ASN A 295 -4.81 -10.26 -43.00
N ILE A 296 -5.01 -11.50 -42.55
CA ILE A 296 -5.80 -12.51 -43.27
C ILE A 296 -7.24 -12.05 -43.45
N ALA A 297 -7.87 -11.54 -42.39
CA ALA A 297 -9.22 -11.02 -42.46
C ALA A 297 -9.34 -9.87 -43.47
N PHE A 298 -8.40 -8.92 -43.44
CA PHE A 298 -8.38 -7.80 -44.38
C PHE A 298 -8.16 -8.25 -45.83
N TYR A 299 -7.26 -9.22 -46.07
CA TYR A 299 -7.10 -9.83 -47.39
C TYR A 299 -8.41 -10.44 -47.90
N LEU A 300 -9.10 -11.21 -47.05
CA LEU A 300 -10.39 -11.81 -47.40
C LEU A 300 -11.48 -10.77 -47.66
N MET A 301 -11.51 -9.65 -46.92
CA MET A 301 -12.38 -8.52 -47.21
C MET A 301 -12.13 -7.96 -48.62
N ASN A 302 -10.86 -7.80 -49.01
CA ASN A 302 -10.49 -7.32 -50.35
C ASN A 302 -10.86 -8.31 -51.47
N GLN A 303 -10.98 -9.60 -51.16
CA GLN A 303 -11.49 -10.64 -52.08
C GLN A 303 -13.03 -10.77 -52.04
N ASN A 304 -13.75 -9.83 -51.41
CA ASN A 304 -15.21 -9.85 -51.20
C ASN A 304 -15.73 -11.04 -50.36
N VAL A 305 -14.88 -11.66 -49.54
CA VAL A 305 -15.27 -12.74 -48.61
C VAL A 305 -15.64 -12.15 -47.24
N MET A 306 -16.75 -11.41 -47.20
CA MET A 306 -17.13 -10.57 -46.04
C MET A 306 -17.60 -11.34 -44.81
N SER A 307 -18.24 -12.50 -44.97
CA SER A 307 -18.76 -13.27 -43.81
C SER A 307 -17.63 -13.89 -42.97
N ILE A 308 -16.67 -14.51 -43.65
CA ILE A 308 -15.53 -15.17 -43.00
C ILE A 308 -14.60 -14.13 -42.38
N SER A 309 -14.28 -13.05 -43.11
CA SER A 309 -13.44 -11.97 -42.58
C SER A 309 -14.04 -11.33 -41.33
N ARG A 310 -15.33 -10.98 -41.34
CA ARG A 310 -16.02 -10.48 -40.16
C ARG A 310 -15.98 -11.45 -38.99
N SER A 311 -16.20 -12.75 -39.25
CA SER A 311 -16.11 -13.78 -38.21
C SER A 311 -14.72 -13.83 -37.55
N ILE A 312 -13.64 -13.77 -38.34
CA ILE A 312 -12.27 -13.71 -37.81
C ILE A 312 -12.08 -12.48 -36.92
N LEU A 313 -12.46 -11.29 -37.41
CA LEU A 313 -12.31 -10.03 -36.68
C LEU A 313 -13.11 -10.01 -35.36
N VAL A 314 -14.35 -10.47 -35.38
CA VAL A 314 -15.19 -10.55 -34.16
C VAL A 314 -14.64 -11.58 -33.18
N ASN A 315 -14.14 -12.71 -33.66
CA ASN A 315 -13.49 -13.70 -32.78
C ASN A 315 -12.24 -13.13 -32.11
N LEU A 316 -11.46 -12.29 -32.79
CA LEU A 316 -10.32 -11.61 -32.20
C LEU A 316 -10.72 -10.64 -31.09
N LEU A 317 -11.81 -9.89 -31.25
CA LEU A 317 -12.30 -8.96 -30.22
C LEU A 317 -12.83 -9.68 -28.95
N ASN A 318 -13.26 -10.94 -29.09
CA ASN A 318 -13.84 -11.73 -28.00
C ASN A 318 -12.85 -12.69 -27.32
N LYS A 319 -11.60 -12.78 -27.80
CA LYS A 319 -10.50 -13.55 -27.17
C LYS A 319 -9.88 -12.77 -26.02
#